data_AF-A0A0N4SWP2-F1
#
_entry.id   AF-A0A0N4SWP2-F1
#
_cell.length_a   1.000
_cell.length_b   1.000
_cell.length_c   1.000
_cell.angle_alpha   90.00
_cell.angle_beta   90.00
_cell.angle_gamma   90.00
#
_symmetry.space_group_name_H-M   'P 1'
#
loop_
_entity.id
_entity.type
_entity.pdbx_description
1 polymer ?
#
loop_
_entity_poly.entity_id
_entity_poly.type
_entity_poly.pdbx_seq_one_letter_code
_entity_poly.pdbx_strand_id
1 'polypeptide(L)'
;MEIILDVKISFETKNLLMNSRPLRLEFWRVLSKSTTMKFTEIETIQLAVQDIRNSGPFVQRYILTLLLNSTTTHSALFDTSFLKHFLHELMKTRQSNRHLANLLLIKLNHNEWCFDWLYSSAVNEDQQIQAIAIQALELLLKRGTPDIQLYKIIVVLLKSQNETIREKAAKLCSHMVNRKTAALNPEILFWWFAQYYPEIEEFISQCGDFGNNEHTRLFDACVSNPYTEAVPICSEHLSSVLQLIS
;
A
#
# COMPACT_ATOMS: atom_id res chain seq x y z
N MET A 1 10.68 0.32 23.96
CA MET A 1 10.78 -1.03 24.56
C MET A 1 9.67 -1.87 23.96
N GLU A 2 9.94 -2.53 22.83
CA GLU A 2 8.96 -3.38 22.15
C GLU A 2 8.82 -4.69 22.92
N ILE A 3 7.63 -4.96 23.44
CA ILE A 3 7.31 -6.26 24.02
C ILE A 3 7.07 -7.21 22.85
N ILE A 4 8.08 -8.01 22.54
CA ILE A 4 7.95 -9.17 21.64
C ILE A 4 7.14 -10.22 22.41
N LEU A 5 5.84 -10.29 22.13
CA LEU A 5 4.98 -11.36 22.63
C LEU A 5 5.15 -12.57 21.71
N ASP A 6 6.06 -13.47 22.09
CA ASP A 6 6.10 -14.83 21.57
C ASP A 6 5.00 -15.60 22.31
N VAL A 7 3.76 -15.54 21.80
CA VAL A 7 2.61 -16.15 22.48
C VAL A 7 2.68 -17.65 22.29
N LYS A 8 3.26 -18.33 23.27
CA LYS A 8 3.06 -19.77 23.43
C LYS A 8 1.65 -19.99 23.96
N ILE A 9 0.70 -20.29 23.08
CA ILE A 9 -0.70 -20.46 23.48
C ILE A 9 -0.78 -21.70 24.39
N SER A 10 -1.35 -21.58 25.59
CA SER A 10 -1.48 -22.71 26.53
C SER A 10 -2.42 -23.78 25.96
N PHE A 11 -2.24 -25.03 26.40
CA PHE A 11 -3.07 -26.16 25.97
C PHE A 11 -4.56 -25.94 26.30
N GLU A 12 -4.86 -25.36 27.46
CA GLU A 12 -6.21 -25.02 27.90
C GLU A 12 -6.82 -23.95 26.99
N THR A 13 -6.04 -22.92 26.65
CA THR A 13 -6.48 -21.86 25.74
C THR A 13 -6.76 -22.43 24.34
N LYS A 14 -5.91 -23.35 23.85
CA LYS A 14 -6.12 -24.06 22.58
C LYS A 14 -7.43 -24.86 22.59
N ASN A 15 -7.68 -25.64 23.63
CA ASN A 15 -8.91 -26.41 23.76
C ASN A 15 -10.15 -25.52 23.79
N LEU A 16 -10.09 -24.36 24.46
CA LEU A 16 -11.18 -23.39 24.47
C LEU A 16 -11.45 -22.81 23.07
N LEU A 17 -10.40 -22.48 22.32
CA LEU A 17 -10.53 -21.97 20.95
C LEU A 17 -11.10 -23.01 19.99
N MET A 18 -10.67 -24.28 20.08
CA MET A 18 -11.19 -25.36 19.24
C MET A 18 -12.71 -25.56 19.45
N ASN A 19 -13.17 -25.41 20.68
CA ASN A 19 -14.55 -25.72 21.07
C ASN A 19 -15.53 -24.53 20.99
N SER A 20 -15.06 -23.30 20.79
CA SER A 20 -15.92 -22.12 20.83
C SER A 20 -15.68 -21.14 19.67
N ARG A 21 -16.62 -21.11 18.72
CA ARG A 21 -16.60 -20.15 17.60
C ARG A 21 -16.60 -18.67 18.04
N PRO A 22 -17.40 -18.24 19.04
CA PRO A 22 -17.34 -16.87 19.53
C PRO A 22 -15.97 -16.49 20.09
N LEU A 23 -15.32 -17.41 20.82
CA LEU A 23 -13.97 -17.18 21.33
C LEU A 23 -12.95 -17.07 20.20
N ARG A 24 -13.08 -17.88 19.13
CA ARG A 24 -12.21 -17.75 17.94
C ARG A 24 -12.36 -16.41 17.24
N LEU A 25 -13.59 -15.92 17.08
CA LEU A 25 -13.82 -14.60 16.50
C LEU A 25 -13.09 -13.51 17.30
N GLU A 26 -13.25 -13.54 18.63
CA GLU A 26 -12.61 -12.57 19.52
C GLU A 26 -11.10 -12.69 19.56
N PHE A 27 -10.60 -13.92 19.56
CA PHE A 27 -9.18 -14.22 19.44
C PHE A 27 -8.59 -13.59 18.17
N TRP A 28 -9.18 -13.85 17.00
CA TRP A 28 -8.71 -13.26 15.75
C TRP A 28 -8.82 -11.74 15.73
N ARG A 29 -9.91 -11.18 16.27
CA ARG A 29 -10.11 -9.73 16.37
C ARG A 29 -9.00 -9.06 17.18
N VAL A 30 -8.66 -9.61 18.35
CA VAL A 30 -7.59 -9.08 19.20
C VAL A 30 -6.24 -9.26 18.54
N LEU A 31 -5.97 -10.44 17.98
CA LEU A 31 -4.69 -10.76 17.36
C LEU A 31 -4.39 -9.86 16.15
N SER A 32 -5.39 -9.59 15.32
CA SER A 32 -5.25 -8.74 14.13
C SER A 32 -4.86 -7.29 14.40
N LYS A 33 -5.07 -6.80 15.64
CA LYS A 33 -4.70 -5.44 16.08
C LYS A 33 -3.26 -5.36 16.58
N SER A 34 -2.62 -6.50 16.82
CA SER A 34 -1.24 -6.54 17.32
C SER A 34 -0.26 -6.31 16.17
N THR A 35 0.59 -5.29 16.31
CA THR A 35 1.65 -4.96 15.34
C THR A 35 2.97 -5.69 15.62
N THR A 36 3.13 -6.30 16.79
CA THR A 36 4.39 -6.90 17.26
C THR A 36 4.35 -8.42 17.33
N MET A 37 3.18 -9.05 17.19
CA MET A 37 3.06 -10.50 17.32
C MET A 37 3.54 -11.24 16.08
N LYS A 38 4.48 -12.17 16.29
CA LYS A 38 4.94 -13.09 15.27
C LYS A 38 4.02 -14.30 15.22
N PHE A 39 3.48 -14.57 14.04
CA PHE A 39 2.62 -15.71 13.77
C PHE A 39 3.48 -16.89 13.30
N THR A 40 4.00 -17.67 14.24
CA THR A 40 4.99 -18.73 13.96
C THR A 40 4.57 -20.12 14.44
N GLU A 41 3.58 -20.23 15.33
CA GLU A 41 3.08 -21.52 15.81
C GLU A 41 2.28 -22.25 14.72
N ILE A 42 2.71 -23.47 14.36
CA ILE A 42 2.08 -24.34 13.34
C ILE A 42 0.60 -24.56 13.62
N GLU A 43 0.23 -24.75 14.87
CA GLU A 43 -1.16 -25.02 15.28
C GLU A 43 -2.06 -23.80 15.07
N THR A 44 -1.55 -22.60 15.34
CA THR A 44 -2.27 -21.34 15.10
C THR A 44 -2.40 -21.08 13.59
N ILE A 45 -1.39 -21.45 12.80
CA ILE A 45 -1.47 -21.44 11.33
C ILE A 45 -2.55 -22.40 10.82
N GLN A 46 -2.59 -23.63 11.34
CA GLN A 46 -3.62 -24.60 10.97
C GLN A 46 -5.02 -24.11 11.35
N LEU A 47 -5.18 -23.50 12.52
CA LEU A 47 -6.43 -22.89 12.96
C LEU A 47 -6.85 -21.76 12.01
N ALA A 48 -5.91 -20.91 11.60
CA ALA A 48 -6.18 -19.84 10.63
C ALA A 48 -6.61 -20.41 9.27
N VAL A 49 -5.96 -21.46 8.76
CA VAL A 49 -6.37 -22.13 7.51
C VAL A 49 -7.78 -22.71 7.62
N GLN A 50 -8.07 -23.39 8.73
CA GLN A 50 -9.38 -23.98 8.97
C GLN A 50 -10.48 -22.90 9.05
N ASP A 51 -10.22 -21.81 9.77
CA ASP A 51 -11.19 -20.73 9.94
C ASP A 51 -11.34 -19.90 8.66
N ILE A 52 -10.29 -19.70 7.86
CA ILE A 52 -10.38 -19.09 6.53
C ILE A 52 -11.37 -19.85 5.63
N ARG A 53 -11.28 -21.19 5.64
CA ARG A 53 -12.13 -22.07 4.80
C ARG A 53 -13.59 -22.09 5.25
N ASN A 54 -13.81 -22.09 6.56
CA ASN A 54 -15.11 -22.46 7.13
C ASN A 54 -15.86 -21.30 7.82
N SER A 55 -15.26 -20.12 7.90
CA SER A 55 -15.85 -18.96 8.60
C SER A 55 -16.34 -17.88 7.64
N GLY A 56 -17.10 -16.93 8.20
CA GLY A 56 -17.62 -15.78 7.45
C GLY A 56 -16.58 -14.67 7.20
N PRO A 57 -16.98 -13.63 6.45
CA PRO A 57 -16.09 -12.56 5.97
C PRO A 57 -15.39 -11.78 7.09
N PHE A 58 -15.99 -11.68 8.28
CA PHE A 58 -15.39 -10.98 9.42
C PHE A 58 -14.16 -11.70 9.97
N VAL A 59 -14.24 -13.02 10.15
CA VAL A 59 -13.11 -13.83 10.61
C VAL A 59 -12.00 -13.81 9.57
N GLN A 60 -12.36 -13.96 8.29
CA GLN A 60 -11.43 -13.84 7.19
C GLN A 60 -10.70 -12.49 7.21
N ARG A 61 -11.42 -11.37 7.42
CA ARG A 61 -10.81 -10.03 7.50
C ARG A 61 -9.72 -9.93 8.56
N TYR A 62 -9.97 -10.49 9.76
CA TYR A 62 -9.00 -10.44 10.85
C TYR A 62 -7.76 -11.27 10.53
N ILE A 63 -7.94 -12.49 10.02
CA ILE A 63 -6.83 -13.37 9.66
C ILE A 63 -6.02 -12.76 8.50
N LEU A 64 -6.67 -12.25 7.45
CA LEU A 64 -5.99 -11.62 6.32
C LEU A 64 -5.22 -10.35 6.74
N THR A 65 -5.80 -9.51 7.60
CA THR A 65 -5.09 -8.35 8.17
C THR A 65 -3.83 -8.78 8.92
N LEU A 66 -3.94 -9.82 9.73
CA LEU A 66 -2.80 -10.36 10.48
C LEU A 66 -1.70 -10.87 9.55
N LEU A 67 -2.08 -11.60 8.49
CA LEU A 67 -1.12 -12.05 7.48
C LEU A 67 -0.47 -10.85 6.77
N LEU A 68 -1.24 -9.81 6.46
CA LEU A 68 -0.70 -8.64 5.78
C LEU A 68 0.32 -7.90 6.65
N ASN A 69 0.10 -7.84 7.96
CA ASN A 69 0.96 -7.13 8.90
C ASN A 69 2.17 -7.96 9.37
N SER A 70 2.16 -9.29 9.23
CA SER A 70 3.28 -10.10 9.75
C SER A 70 4.58 -9.90 8.97
N THR A 71 5.70 -9.83 9.66
CA THR A 71 7.04 -9.68 9.05
C THR A 71 7.63 -11.00 8.55
N THR A 72 7.05 -12.13 8.95
CA THR A 72 7.47 -13.47 8.51
C THR A 72 7.09 -13.74 7.06
N THR A 73 8.03 -14.30 6.30
CA THR A 73 7.78 -14.80 4.95
C THR A 73 6.85 -16.00 5.02
N HIS A 74 5.59 -15.79 4.64
CA HIS A 74 4.52 -16.79 4.68
C HIS A 74 4.81 -18.08 3.91
N SER A 75 5.78 -18.05 2.99
CA SER A 75 6.20 -19.20 2.20
C SER A 75 6.71 -20.38 3.03
N ALA A 76 7.19 -20.13 4.25
CA ALA A 76 7.63 -21.17 5.17
C ALA A 76 6.51 -21.72 6.08
N LEU A 77 5.36 -21.03 6.14
CA LEU A 77 4.34 -21.25 7.16
C LEU A 77 3.02 -21.74 6.58
N PHE A 78 2.63 -21.28 5.40
CA PHE A 78 1.38 -21.66 4.75
C PHE A 78 1.63 -22.50 3.50
N ASP A 79 0.70 -23.40 3.19
CA ASP A 79 0.54 -23.90 1.83
C ASP A 79 0.19 -22.71 0.92
N THR A 80 1.23 -22.15 0.29
CA THR A 80 1.13 -20.97 -0.57
C THR A 80 0.19 -21.19 -1.74
N SER A 81 0.01 -22.44 -2.20
CA SER A 81 -0.90 -22.76 -3.29
C SER A 81 -2.36 -22.59 -2.87
N PHE A 82 -2.73 -23.13 -1.70
CA PHE A 82 -4.05 -22.93 -1.11
C PHE A 82 -4.34 -21.45 -0.85
N LEU A 83 -3.39 -20.73 -0.22
CA LEU A 83 -3.60 -19.32 0.12
C LEU A 83 -3.79 -18.50 -1.16
N LYS A 84 -2.94 -18.65 -2.18
CA LYS A 84 -3.11 -17.96 -3.46
C LYS A 84 -4.46 -18.25 -4.11
N HIS A 85 -4.85 -19.53 -4.18
CA HIS A 85 -6.15 -19.91 -4.73
C HIS A 85 -7.31 -19.23 -3.99
N PHE A 86 -7.29 -19.26 -2.66
CA PHE A 86 -8.30 -18.59 -1.84
C PHE A 86 -8.34 -17.07 -2.07
N LEU A 87 -7.18 -16.41 -2.17
CA LEU A 87 -7.10 -14.98 -2.44
C LEU A 87 -7.68 -14.63 -3.82
N HIS A 88 -7.39 -15.43 -4.86
CA HIS A 88 -7.98 -15.25 -6.18
C HIS A 88 -9.50 -15.40 -6.17
N GLU A 89 -10.04 -16.37 -5.44
CA GLU A 89 -11.49 -16.52 -5.29
C GLU A 89 -12.09 -15.31 -4.58
N LEU A 90 -11.48 -14.84 -3.48
CA LEU A 90 -11.93 -13.61 -2.82
C LEU A 90 -11.94 -12.39 -3.74
N MET A 91 -10.95 -12.26 -4.63
CA MET A 91 -10.86 -11.15 -5.57
C MET A 91 -12.00 -11.13 -6.59
N LYS A 92 -12.58 -12.29 -6.93
CA LYS A 92 -13.74 -12.41 -7.81
C LYS A 92 -15.05 -12.05 -7.12
N THR A 93 -15.09 -12.10 -5.79
CA THR A 93 -16.30 -11.77 -5.03
C THR A 93 -16.45 -10.26 -4.82
N ARG A 94 -17.71 -9.80 -4.61
CA ARG A 94 -18.00 -8.42 -4.18
C ARG A 94 -17.75 -8.18 -2.67
N GLN A 95 -16.98 -9.04 -2.01
CA GLN A 95 -16.80 -8.96 -0.56
C GLN A 95 -15.86 -7.83 -0.16
N SER A 96 -16.05 -7.32 1.06
CA SER A 96 -15.22 -6.28 1.69
C SER A 96 -13.73 -6.65 1.79
N ASN A 97 -13.40 -7.93 1.66
CA ASN A 97 -12.04 -8.45 1.80
C ASN A 97 -11.24 -8.40 0.49
N ARG A 98 -11.84 -7.97 -0.62
CA ARG A 98 -11.17 -7.89 -1.94
C ARG A 98 -9.88 -7.07 -1.91
N HIS A 99 -9.88 -5.92 -1.24
CA HIS A 99 -8.68 -5.08 -1.15
C HIS A 99 -7.56 -5.75 -0.34
N LEU A 100 -7.90 -6.37 0.80
CA LEU A 100 -6.94 -7.15 1.58
C LEU A 100 -6.38 -8.33 0.79
N ALA A 101 -7.22 -8.98 -0.03
CA ALA A 101 -6.79 -10.08 -0.86
C ALA A 101 -5.76 -9.63 -1.92
N ASN A 102 -6.00 -8.51 -2.60
CA ASN A 102 -5.04 -7.94 -3.54
C ASN A 102 -3.71 -7.56 -2.86
N LEU A 103 -3.76 -6.88 -1.72
CA LEU A 103 -2.55 -6.50 -0.98
C LEU A 103 -1.72 -7.72 -0.55
N LEU A 104 -2.39 -8.77 -0.06
CA LEU A 104 -1.73 -10.03 0.28
C LEU A 104 -1.14 -10.73 -0.93
N LEU A 105 -1.85 -10.72 -2.07
CA LEU A 105 -1.35 -11.32 -3.30
C LEU A 105 -0.07 -10.63 -3.76
N ILE A 106 -0.04 -9.29 -3.75
CA ILE A 106 1.16 -8.47 -4.02
C ILE A 106 2.29 -8.84 -3.06
N LYS A 107 1.99 -8.97 -1.77
CA LYS A 107 2.97 -9.34 -0.74
C LYS A 107 3.57 -10.74 -0.97
N LEU A 108 2.76 -11.70 -1.43
CA LEU A 108 3.19 -13.07 -1.73
C LEU A 108 3.93 -13.17 -3.05
N ASN A 109 3.42 -12.52 -4.10
CA ASN A 109 3.99 -12.44 -5.43
C ASN A 109 3.75 -11.07 -6.05
N HIS A 110 4.77 -10.22 -6.01
CA HIS A 110 4.76 -8.87 -6.59
C HIS A 110 4.30 -8.83 -8.05
N ASN A 111 4.51 -9.88 -8.84
CA ASN A 111 4.12 -9.94 -10.25
C ASN A 111 2.63 -10.19 -10.47
N GLU A 112 1.86 -10.51 -9.42
CA GLU A 112 0.42 -10.80 -9.51
C GLU A 112 -0.46 -9.57 -9.22
N TRP A 113 0.14 -8.37 -9.19
CA TRP A 113 -0.62 -7.14 -9.03
C TRP A 113 -1.46 -6.82 -10.28
N CYS A 114 -2.61 -6.15 -10.08
CA CYS A 114 -3.54 -5.82 -11.15
C CYS A 114 -3.63 -4.29 -11.32
N PHE A 115 -3.25 -3.81 -12.50
CA PHE A 115 -3.29 -2.38 -12.84
C PHE A 115 -4.68 -1.78 -12.66
N ASP A 116 -5.72 -2.38 -13.26
CA ASP A 116 -7.09 -1.83 -13.23
C ASP A 116 -7.62 -1.67 -11.80
N TRP A 117 -7.34 -2.64 -10.93
CA TRP A 117 -7.72 -2.57 -9.52
C TRP A 117 -7.00 -1.44 -8.79
N LEU A 118 -5.69 -1.33 -8.98
CA LEU A 118 -4.88 -0.33 -8.30
C LEU A 118 -5.19 1.08 -8.81
N TYR A 119 -5.38 1.23 -10.13
CA TYR A 119 -5.81 2.48 -10.76
C TYR A 119 -7.17 2.93 -10.23
N SER A 120 -8.17 2.03 -10.24
CA SER A 120 -9.51 2.32 -9.71
C SER A 120 -9.48 2.69 -8.22
N SER A 121 -8.52 2.13 -7.47
CA SER A 121 -8.34 2.47 -6.05
C SER A 121 -7.65 3.83 -5.87
N ALA A 122 -6.73 4.19 -6.76
CA ALA A 122 -5.99 5.45 -6.73
C ALA A 122 -6.86 6.66 -7.13
N VAL A 123 -7.73 6.51 -8.13
CA VAL A 123 -8.64 7.58 -8.57
C VAL A 123 -9.94 7.65 -7.76
N ASN A 124 -10.10 6.80 -6.74
CA ASN A 124 -11.33 6.74 -5.96
C ASN A 124 -11.54 8.02 -5.13
N GLU A 125 -12.78 8.44 -4.94
CA GLU A 125 -13.12 9.60 -4.09
C GLU A 125 -12.96 9.30 -2.59
N ASP A 126 -13.07 8.04 -2.18
CA ASP A 126 -12.90 7.63 -0.78
C ASP A 126 -11.41 7.59 -0.40
N GLN A 127 -11.02 8.45 0.54
CA GLN A 127 -9.67 8.50 1.11
C GLN A 127 -9.20 7.15 1.66
N GLN A 128 -10.09 6.33 2.22
CA GLN A 128 -9.73 5.01 2.73
C GLN A 128 -9.34 4.05 1.59
N ILE A 129 -9.97 4.16 0.44
CA ILE A 129 -9.64 3.38 -0.75
C ILE A 129 -8.33 3.88 -1.37
N GLN A 130 -8.11 5.19 -1.42
CA GLN A 130 -6.83 5.76 -1.84
C GLN A 130 -5.68 5.34 -0.91
N ALA A 131 -5.94 5.25 0.41
CA ALA A 131 -4.95 4.76 1.37
C ALA A 131 -4.56 3.29 1.11
N ILE A 132 -5.48 2.47 0.60
CA ILE A 132 -5.18 1.10 0.14
C ILE A 132 -4.25 1.12 -1.08
N ALA A 133 -4.45 2.05 -2.02
CA ALA A 133 -3.55 2.21 -3.16
C ALA A 133 -2.13 2.61 -2.72
N ILE A 134 -2.00 3.49 -1.71
CA ILE A 134 -0.72 3.83 -1.10
C ILE A 134 -0.04 2.61 -0.46
N GLN A 135 -0.80 1.76 0.25
CA GLN A 135 -0.25 0.53 0.82
C GLN A 135 0.24 -0.44 -0.26
N ALA A 136 -0.51 -0.59 -1.35
CA ALA A 136 -0.10 -1.41 -2.49
C ALA A 136 1.19 -0.87 -3.13
N LEU A 137 1.27 0.45 -3.32
CA LEU A 137 2.47 1.11 -3.83
C LEU A 137 3.67 0.85 -2.94
N GLU A 138 3.53 0.99 -1.62
CA GLU A 138 4.62 0.70 -0.67
C GLU A 138 5.12 -0.75 -0.79
N LEU A 139 4.22 -1.73 -0.95
CA LEU A 139 4.59 -3.13 -1.13
C LEU A 139 5.37 -3.36 -2.45
N LEU A 140 4.92 -2.74 -3.53
CA LEU A 140 5.54 -2.88 -4.85
C LEU A 140 6.94 -2.23 -4.91
N LEU A 141 7.08 -1.03 -4.34
CA LEU A 141 8.36 -0.29 -4.32
C LEU A 141 9.45 -0.98 -3.49
N LYS A 142 9.09 -1.79 -2.48
CA LYS A 142 10.07 -2.53 -1.66
C LYS A 142 10.88 -3.59 -2.41
N ARG A 143 10.40 -4.07 -3.57
CA ARG A 143 10.97 -5.25 -4.26
C ARG A 143 11.87 -4.93 -5.45
N GLY A 144 11.84 -3.72 -5.99
CA GLY A 144 12.71 -3.35 -7.11
C GLY A 144 12.20 -2.20 -7.97
N THR A 145 12.74 -2.11 -9.18
CA THR A 145 12.44 -1.05 -10.15
C THR A 145 10.99 -1.17 -10.63
N PRO A 146 10.17 -0.11 -10.53
CA PRO A 146 8.80 -0.13 -11.03
C PRO A 146 8.73 -0.31 -12.54
N ASP A 147 7.63 -0.91 -13.01
CA ASP A 147 7.30 -0.87 -14.43
C ASP A 147 6.53 0.42 -14.80
N ILE A 148 6.30 0.58 -16.10
CA ILE A 148 5.59 1.76 -16.64
C ILE A 148 4.16 1.89 -16.10
N GLN A 149 3.49 0.77 -15.80
CA GLN A 149 2.13 0.79 -15.27
C GLN A 149 2.13 1.33 -13.84
N LEU A 150 3.11 0.95 -13.03
CA LEU A 150 3.26 1.46 -11.68
C LEU A 150 3.63 2.95 -11.67
N TYR A 151 4.43 3.44 -12.63
CA TYR A 151 4.67 4.88 -12.79
C TYR A 151 3.38 5.67 -13.05
N LYS A 152 2.47 5.13 -13.89
CA LYS A 152 1.14 5.74 -14.09
C LYS A 152 0.35 5.85 -12.78
N ILE A 153 0.34 4.81 -11.96
CA ILE A 153 -0.30 4.84 -10.64
C ILE A 153 0.33 5.90 -9.73
N ILE A 154 1.66 6.00 -9.72
CA ILE A 154 2.38 7.00 -8.91
C ILE A 154 1.95 8.41 -9.30
N VAL A 155 1.92 8.72 -10.59
CA VAL A 155 1.47 10.02 -11.11
C VAL A 155 0.06 10.36 -10.63
N VAL A 156 -0.87 9.42 -10.73
CA VAL A 156 -2.26 9.62 -10.24
C VAL A 156 -2.28 9.98 -8.76
N LEU A 157 -1.53 9.26 -7.94
CA LEU A 157 -1.49 9.49 -6.50
C LEU A 157 -0.80 10.81 -6.13
N LEU A 158 0.24 11.23 -6.88
CA LEU A 158 0.87 12.54 -6.74
C LEU A 158 -0.06 13.69 -7.12
N LYS A 159 -1.06 13.41 -7.97
CA LYS A 159 -2.12 14.37 -8.35
C LYS A 159 -3.40 14.22 -7.54
N SER A 160 -3.41 13.38 -6.50
CA SER A 160 -4.57 13.23 -5.63
C SER A 160 -4.98 14.58 -5.05
N GLN A 161 -6.29 14.87 -5.04
CA GLN A 161 -6.83 16.04 -4.35
C GLN A 161 -6.63 15.95 -2.83
N ASN A 162 -6.58 14.73 -2.29
CA ASN A 162 -6.31 14.50 -0.88
C ASN A 162 -4.82 14.72 -0.58
N GLU A 163 -4.52 15.78 0.18
CA GLU A 163 -3.17 16.18 0.59
C GLU A 163 -2.41 15.04 1.27
N THR A 164 -3.03 14.36 2.25
CA THR A 164 -2.38 13.26 2.97
C THR A 164 -1.98 12.11 2.05
N ILE A 165 -2.78 11.81 1.02
CA ILE A 165 -2.45 10.77 0.03
C ILE A 165 -1.32 11.24 -0.87
N ARG A 166 -1.41 12.48 -1.37
CA ARG A 166 -0.42 13.12 -2.23
C ARG A 166 0.96 13.16 -1.58
N GLU A 167 1.04 13.60 -0.32
CA GLU A 167 2.29 13.64 0.45
C GLU A 167 2.86 12.26 0.75
N LYS A 168 2.00 11.27 1.08
CA LYS A 168 2.46 9.89 1.30
C LYS A 168 3.04 9.28 0.03
N ALA A 169 2.41 9.50 -1.12
CA ALA A 169 2.92 9.06 -2.42
C ALA A 169 4.29 9.71 -2.70
N ALA A 170 4.39 11.01 -2.49
CA ALA A 170 5.64 11.74 -2.67
C ALA A 170 6.77 11.20 -1.78
N LYS A 171 6.49 11.02 -0.49
CA LYS A 171 7.44 10.43 0.45
C LYS A 171 7.93 9.05 0.01
N LEU A 172 7.02 8.17 -0.43
CA LEU A 172 7.37 6.84 -0.91
C LEU A 172 8.26 6.88 -2.16
N CYS A 173 7.96 7.78 -3.10
CA CYS A 173 8.63 7.85 -4.39
C CYS A 173 9.91 8.69 -4.38
N SER A 174 10.14 9.50 -3.34
CA SER A 174 11.35 10.33 -3.20
C SER A 174 12.65 9.51 -3.30
N HIS A 175 12.64 8.30 -2.73
CA HIS A 175 13.78 7.39 -2.77
C HIS A 175 14.11 6.86 -4.18
N MET A 176 13.17 6.96 -5.12
CA MET A 176 13.38 6.58 -6.52
C MET A 176 14.24 7.62 -7.25
N VAL A 177 14.17 8.88 -6.84
CA VAL A 177 14.99 9.95 -7.42
C VAL A 177 16.37 9.97 -6.78
N ASN A 178 16.42 9.97 -5.44
CA ASN A 178 17.66 9.87 -4.70
C ASN A 178 17.40 9.24 -3.33
N ARG A 179 18.13 8.14 -3.05
CA ARG A 179 17.96 7.33 -1.83
C ARG A 179 18.26 8.10 -0.55
N LYS A 180 19.05 9.17 -0.62
CA LYS A 180 19.53 9.94 0.54
C LYS A 180 18.74 11.21 0.81
N THR A 181 17.79 11.57 -0.05
CA THR A 181 17.07 12.85 0.08
C THR A 181 15.94 12.74 1.08
N ALA A 182 15.64 13.86 1.73
CA ALA A 182 14.38 14.04 2.42
C ALA A 182 13.19 13.86 1.45
N ALA A 183 11.97 13.73 1.99
CA ALA A 183 10.77 13.65 1.17
C ALA A 183 10.70 14.87 0.24
N LEU A 184 10.69 14.61 -1.06
CA LEU A 184 10.55 15.62 -2.10
C LEU A 184 9.10 16.10 -2.16
N ASN A 185 8.93 17.33 -2.60
CA ASN A 185 7.61 17.87 -2.89
C ASN A 185 6.93 17.02 -4.02
N PRO A 186 5.61 16.75 -3.93
CA PRO A 186 4.89 15.99 -4.95
C PRO A 186 5.04 16.53 -6.38
N GLU A 187 5.11 17.85 -6.55
CA GLU A 187 5.26 18.52 -7.85
C GLU A 187 6.66 18.33 -8.43
N ILE A 188 7.69 18.41 -7.59
CA ILE A 188 9.08 18.08 -7.99
C ILE A 188 9.16 16.64 -8.47
N LEU A 189 8.51 15.72 -7.76
CA LEU A 189 8.46 14.32 -8.16
C LEU A 189 7.70 14.10 -9.46
N PHE A 190 6.55 14.77 -9.62
CA PHE A 190 5.79 14.72 -10.85
C PHE A 190 6.62 15.24 -12.04
N TRP A 191 7.33 16.36 -11.87
CA TRP A 191 8.20 16.89 -12.91
C TRP A 191 9.34 15.92 -13.25
N TRP A 192 9.93 15.28 -12.25
CA TRP A 192 10.92 14.24 -12.47
C TRP A 192 10.36 13.06 -13.27
N PHE A 193 9.14 12.62 -12.97
CA PHE A 193 8.48 11.57 -13.75
C PHE A 193 8.24 11.99 -15.21
N ALA A 194 7.76 13.21 -15.44
CA ALA A 194 7.54 13.75 -16.79
C ALA A 194 8.85 13.86 -17.59
N GLN A 195 9.96 14.25 -16.94
CA GLN A 195 11.25 14.44 -17.60
C GLN A 195 11.95 13.11 -17.94
N TYR A 196 11.87 12.11 -17.06
CA TYR A 196 12.66 10.86 -17.19
C TYR A 196 11.86 9.66 -17.73
N TYR A 197 10.53 9.74 -17.78
CA TYR A 197 9.66 8.68 -18.30
C TYR A 197 8.66 9.29 -19.29
N PRO A 198 9.08 9.69 -20.50
CA PRO A 198 8.19 10.31 -21.48
C PRO A 198 7.05 9.36 -21.91
N GLU A 199 7.17 8.05 -21.70
CA GLU A 199 6.12 7.08 -22.04
C GLU A 199 4.87 7.19 -21.14
N ILE A 200 4.94 7.94 -20.04
CA ILE A 200 3.76 8.31 -19.24
C ILE A 200 3.21 9.70 -19.58
N GLU A 201 3.80 10.46 -20.52
CA GLU A 201 3.38 11.83 -20.87
C GLU A 201 1.93 11.89 -21.38
N GLU A 202 1.53 10.98 -22.27
CA GLU A 202 0.15 10.90 -22.75
C GLU A 202 -0.82 10.66 -21.59
N PHE A 203 -0.42 9.86 -20.61
CA PHE A 203 -1.23 9.57 -19.43
C PHE A 203 -1.24 10.74 -18.44
N ILE A 204 -0.12 11.45 -18.30
CA ILE A 204 -0.01 12.69 -17.53
C ILE A 204 -1.01 13.72 -18.05
N SER A 205 -1.09 13.90 -19.38
CA SER A 205 -2.02 14.85 -20.01
C SER A 205 -3.50 14.53 -19.69
N GLN A 206 -3.83 13.26 -19.47
CA GLN A 206 -5.17 12.79 -19.13
C GLN A 206 -5.51 12.94 -17.65
N CYS A 207 -4.50 12.99 -16.77
CA CYS A 207 -4.67 13.21 -15.33
C CYS A 207 -4.97 14.68 -14.98
N GLY A 208 -5.28 15.51 -16.00
CA GLY A 208 -5.45 16.96 -15.94
C GLY A 208 -4.12 17.70 -15.90
N ASP A 209 -4.14 19.00 -16.18
CA ASP A 209 -3.02 19.87 -15.84
C ASP A 209 -2.99 20.13 -14.33
N PHE A 210 -1.83 20.47 -13.77
CA PHE A 210 -1.82 21.34 -12.60
C PHE A 210 -2.50 22.62 -13.06
N GLY A 211 -3.72 22.88 -12.58
CA GLY A 211 -4.66 23.80 -13.21
C GLY A 211 -4.03 25.07 -13.79
N ASN A 212 -4.55 25.54 -14.92
CA ASN A 212 -4.18 26.78 -15.62
C ASN A 212 -4.37 28.07 -14.78
N ASN A 213 -4.45 27.98 -13.46
CA ASN A 213 -4.30 29.13 -12.60
C ASN A 213 -2.81 29.35 -12.40
N GLU A 214 -2.29 30.41 -13.01
CA GLU A 214 -0.91 30.89 -12.90
C GLU A 214 -0.45 31.12 -11.45
N HIS A 215 -1.37 31.06 -10.48
CA HIS A 215 -1.13 31.23 -9.04
C HIS A 215 -1.03 29.92 -8.24
N THR A 216 -1.18 28.75 -8.86
CA THR A 216 -1.16 27.43 -8.17
C THR A 216 -0.09 26.48 -8.70
N ARG A 217 0.85 26.99 -9.49
CA ARG A 217 1.92 26.18 -10.06
C ARG A 217 3.21 26.39 -9.27
N LEU A 218 3.87 25.25 -9.00
CA LEU A 218 5.11 25.01 -8.26
C LEU A 218 5.03 24.91 -6.74
N PHE A 219 3.93 25.37 -6.12
CA PHE A 219 3.88 25.59 -4.67
C PHE A 219 2.47 25.53 -4.08
N ASP A 220 2.07 24.36 -3.62
CA ASP A 220 0.94 24.23 -2.71
C ASP A 220 1.26 24.94 -1.38
N ALA A 221 0.55 26.04 -1.11
CA ALA A 221 0.67 26.84 0.11
C ALA A 221 0.28 26.08 1.40
N CYS A 222 -0.22 24.84 1.27
CA CYS A 222 -0.53 23.96 2.40
C CYS A 222 0.65 23.08 2.86
N VAL A 223 1.74 23.00 2.10
CA VAL A 223 2.98 22.36 2.58
C VAL A 223 3.83 23.41 3.28
N SER A 224 4.34 23.09 4.48
CA SER A 224 5.44 23.80 5.13
C SER A 224 6.73 23.62 4.31
N ASN A 225 6.76 24.12 3.08
CA ASN A 225 7.87 24.01 2.16
C ASN A 225 8.76 25.25 2.32
N PRO A 226 10.02 25.14 2.78
CA PRO A 226 10.93 26.28 2.86
C PRO A 226 11.34 26.85 1.50
N TYR A 227 10.95 26.19 0.40
CA TYR A 227 11.27 26.60 -0.97
C TYR A 227 10.10 27.25 -1.71
N THR A 228 9.01 27.58 -1.02
CA THR A 228 7.76 28.11 -1.62
C THR A 228 7.95 29.41 -2.41
N GLU A 229 8.11 29.37 -3.74
CA GLU A 229 8.05 30.57 -4.59
C GLU A 229 6.61 30.89 -5.00
N ALA A 230 6.30 32.17 -5.22
CA ALA A 230 4.95 32.62 -5.51
C ALA A 230 4.55 32.50 -7.01
N VAL A 231 5.49 32.11 -7.88
CA VAL A 231 5.34 32.10 -9.34
C VAL A 231 6.10 30.88 -9.87
N PRO A 232 5.58 30.13 -10.87
CA PRO A 232 6.23 28.95 -11.43
C PRO A 232 7.40 29.35 -12.35
N ILE A 233 8.44 29.94 -11.77
CA ILE A 233 9.60 30.44 -12.51
C ILE A 233 10.56 29.27 -12.77
N CYS A 234 10.67 28.29 -11.87
CA CYS A 234 11.76 27.33 -11.93
C CYS A 234 11.75 26.37 -13.15
N SER A 235 10.62 25.92 -13.70
CA SER A 235 10.65 24.98 -14.85
C SER A 235 11.07 25.63 -16.16
N GLU A 236 10.86 26.94 -16.32
CA GLU A 236 11.31 27.71 -17.49
C GLU A 236 12.79 28.12 -17.39
N HIS A 237 13.31 28.19 -16.16
CA HIS A 237 14.67 28.66 -15.87
C HIS A 237 15.66 27.56 -15.46
N LEU A 238 15.18 26.37 -15.10
CA LEU A 238 16.01 25.21 -14.77
C LEU A 238 15.95 24.19 -15.91
N SER A 239 17.10 23.88 -16.47
CA SER A 239 17.24 22.88 -17.54
C SER A 239 16.98 21.45 -17.08
N SER A 240 16.96 21.21 -15.76
CA SER A 240 16.72 19.88 -15.19
C SER A 240 16.26 19.96 -13.75
N VAL A 241 15.28 19.12 -13.39
CA VAL A 241 14.81 18.94 -12.01
C VAL A 241 15.95 18.53 -11.05
N LEU A 242 17.03 17.93 -11.57
CA LEU A 242 18.19 17.55 -10.74
C LEU A 242 18.86 18.74 -10.06
N GLN A 243 18.73 19.95 -10.62
CA GLN A 243 19.26 21.18 -10.03
C GLN A 243 18.57 21.55 -8.71
N LEU A 244 17.38 20.99 -8.44
CA LEU A 244 16.64 21.18 -7.18
C LEU A 244 16.90 20.06 -6.15
N ILE A 245 17.50 18.95 -6.57
CA ILE A 245 17.60 17.71 -5.78
C ILE A 245 19.06 17.39 -5.38
N SER A 246 20.03 18.09 -5.97
CA SER A 246 21.47 18.03 -5.66
C SER A 246 21.83 18.84 -4.42
#